data_AF-H1VSK9-F1
#
_entry.id   AF-H1VSK9-F1
#
_cell.length_a   1.000
_cell.length_b   1.000
_cell.length_c   1.000
_cell.angle_alpha   90.00
_cell.angle_beta   90.00
_cell.angle_gamma   90.00
#
_symmetry.space_group_name_H-M   'P 1'
#
loop_
_entity.id
_entity.type
_entity.pdbx_description
1 polymer ?
#
loop_
_entity_poly.entity_id
_entity_poly.type
_entity_poly.pdbx_seq_one_letter_code
_entity_poly.pdbx_strand_id
1 'polypeptide(L)'
;PPWRTRQLVSARDIGLFAARALAGGPRGEWADRALGLAGDEISFAEADEVFHRVVGRAMPRTWAGVGTVARWAFEDAGRSMEWFETEGYKADVGRLREMEPRLQTWETWLRESSGWVKGD
;
A
#
# COMPACT_ATOMS: atom_id res chain seq x y z
N PRO A 1 -2.94 -16.06 -0.34
CA PRO A 1 -4.10 -16.50 0.47
C PRO A 1 -4.66 -15.32 1.29
N PRO A 2 -5.94 -15.31 1.70
CA PRO A 2 -6.59 -14.12 2.28
C PRO A 2 -6.02 -13.69 3.64
N TRP A 3 -5.38 -14.60 4.38
CA TRP A 3 -4.70 -14.34 5.67
C TRP A 3 -3.26 -13.84 5.53
N ARG A 4 -2.68 -13.83 4.33
CA ARG A 4 -1.32 -13.32 4.13
C ARG A 4 -1.37 -11.80 4.07
N THR A 5 -0.64 -11.16 4.96
CA THR A 5 -0.50 -9.72 5.01
C THR A 5 0.25 -9.20 3.79
N ARG A 6 -0.08 -7.98 3.37
CA ARG A 6 0.62 -7.25 2.32
C ARG A 6 0.88 -5.85 2.81
N GLN A 7 2.06 -5.34 2.47
CA GLN A 7 2.44 -3.97 2.76
C GLN A 7 1.81 -3.03 1.74
N LEU A 8 1.18 -1.97 2.24
CA LEU A 8 0.50 -0.96 1.44
C LEU A 8 1.10 0.41 1.72
N VAL A 9 1.15 1.28 0.71
CA VAL A 9 1.55 2.68 0.85
C VAL A 9 0.59 3.57 0.08
N SER A 10 0.23 4.72 0.64
CA SER A 10 -0.59 5.71 -0.06
C SER A 10 0.25 6.53 -1.05
N ALA A 11 -0.37 6.96 -2.16
CA ALA A 11 0.29 7.86 -3.11
C ALA A 11 0.67 9.21 -2.46
N ARG A 12 -0.13 9.68 -1.49
CA ARG A 12 0.17 10.85 -0.66
C ARG A 12 1.51 10.69 0.06
N ASP A 13 1.70 9.55 0.73
CA ASP A 13 2.91 9.31 1.52
C ASP A 13 4.14 9.12 0.64
N ILE A 14 4.00 8.48 -0.54
CA ILE A 14 5.06 8.47 -1.56
C ILE A 14 5.48 9.90 -1.90
N GLY A 15 4.52 10.79 -2.18
CA GLY A 15 4.79 12.20 -2.48
C GLY A 15 5.48 12.93 -1.33
N LEU A 16 5.09 12.64 -0.09
CA LEU A 16 5.69 13.24 1.10
C LEU A 16 7.17 12.81 1.28
N PHE A 17 7.48 11.52 1.15
CA PHE A 17 8.87 11.06 1.22
C PHE A 17 9.70 11.54 0.01
N ALA A 18 9.12 11.57 -1.19
CA ALA A 18 9.78 12.10 -2.38
C ALA A 18 10.12 13.59 -2.22
N ALA A 19 9.19 14.40 -1.72
CA ALA A 19 9.43 15.82 -1.45
C ALA A 19 10.56 16.02 -0.42
N ARG A 20 10.58 15.23 0.66
CA ARG A 20 11.66 15.26 1.65
C ARG A 20 13.02 14.89 1.05
N ALA A 21 13.06 13.85 0.23
CA ALA A 21 14.28 13.41 -0.44
C ALA A 21 14.84 14.48 -1.38
N LEU A 22 13.96 15.18 -2.12
CA LEU A 22 14.36 16.21 -3.08
C LEU A 22 14.71 17.55 -2.43
N ALA A 23 14.11 17.89 -1.28
CA ALA A 23 14.36 19.17 -0.59
C ALA A 23 15.82 19.36 -0.15
N GLY A 24 16.55 18.27 0.11
CA GLY A 24 17.98 18.30 0.45
C GLY A 24 18.93 18.52 -0.73
N GLY A 25 18.42 18.54 -1.96
CA GLY A 25 19.22 18.66 -3.18
C GLY A 25 20.05 17.40 -3.52
N PRO A 26 20.89 17.45 -4.58
CA PRO A 26 21.57 16.27 -5.13
C PRO A 26 22.58 15.60 -4.19
N ARG A 27 23.01 16.28 -3.12
CA ARG A 27 23.94 15.77 -2.10
C ARG A 27 23.32 15.79 -0.70
N GLY A 28 21.99 15.83 -0.63
CA GLY A 28 21.26 15.83 0.63
C GLY A 28 21.38 14.50 1.37
N GLU A 29 20.82 14.44 2.57
CA GLU A 29 20.86 13.25 3.45
C GLU A 29 20.26 11.97 2.81
N TRP A 30 19.50 12.12 1.73
CA TRP A 30 18.82 11.05 1.00
C TRP A 30 19.56 10.60 -0.27
N ALA A 31 20.68 11.25 -0.63
CA ALA A 31 21.47 10.88 -1.80
C ALA A 31 21.99 9.43 -1.68
N ASP A 32 21.92 8.69 -2.79
CA ASP A 32 22.35 7.29 -2.90
C ASP A 32 21.73 6.32 -1.88
N ARG A 33 20.53 6.64 -1.38
CA ARG A 33 19.76 5.78 -0.47
C ARG A 33 18.57 5.13 -1.14
N ALA A 34 18.30 3.88 -0.77
CA ALA A 34 17.06 3.19 -1.05
C ALA A 34 16.28 2.99 0.25
N LEU A 35 15.00 3.39 0.25
CA LEU A 35 14.10 3.20 1.38
C LEU A 35 12.81 2.56 0.85
N GLY A 36 12.47 1.38 1.37
CA GLY A 36 11.15 0.79 1.13
C GLY A 36 10.07 1.58 1.88
N LEU A 37 8.92 1.78 1.25
CA LEU A 37 7.80 2.54 1.83
C LEU A 37 6.59 1.63 2.03
N ALA A 38 6.03 1.66 3.24
CA ALA A 38 4.78 1.03 3.60
C ALA A 38 4.17 1.78 4.80
N GLY A 39 2.90 2.14 4.70
CA GLY A 39 2.11 2.76 5.77
C GLY A 39 1.25 1.80 6.57
N ASP A 40 0.98 0.63 5.99
CA ASP A 40 0.27 -0.44 6.69
C ASP A 40 0.75 -1.82 6.24
N GLU A 41 0.48 -2.81 7.09
CA GLU A 41 0.63 -4.21 6.76
C GLU A 41 -0.64 -4.94 7.15
N ILE A 42 -1.43 -5.36 6.15
CA ILE A 42 -2.79 -5.85 6.36
C ILE A 42 -3.11 -7.02 5.43
N SER A 43 -3.86 -7.99 5.93
CA SER A 43 -4.38 -9.10 5.14
C SER A 43 -5.62 -8.68 4.33
N PHE A 44 -6.03 -9.48 3.36
CA PHE A 44 -7.23 -9.17 2.57
C PHE A 44 -8.50 -9.23 3.43
N ALA A 45 -8.56 -10.17 4.38
CA ALA A 45 -9.69 -10.31 5.29
C ALA A 45 -9.83 -9.09 6.21
N GLU A 46 -8.74 -8.67 6.85
CA GLU A 46 -8.72 -7.46 7.69
C GLU A 46 -9.03 -6.20 6.87
N ALA A 47 -8.53 -6.11 5.63
CA ALA A 47 -8.83 -4.99 4.75
C ALA A 47 -10.32 -4.89 4.43
N ASP A 48 -11.00 -6.03 4.19
CA ASP A 48 -12.45 -6.09 3.96
C ASP A 48 -13.24 -5.69 5.21
N GLU A 49 -12.83 -6.16 6.40
CA GLU A 49 -13.46 -5.78 7.67
C GLU A 49 -13.34 -4.27 7.97
N VAL A 50 -12.14 -3.71 7.77
CA VAL A 50 -11.90 -2.25 7.90
C VAL A 50 -12.74 -1.50 6.87
N PHE A 51 -12.76 -1.96 5.62
CA PHE A 51 -13.53 -1.33 4.56
C PHE A 51 -15.02 -1.33 4.87
N HIS A 52 -15.57 -2.44 5.36
CA HIS A 52 -16.96 -2.50 5.80
C HIS A 52 -17.24 -1.56 6.97
N ARG A 53 -16.35 -1.48 7.97
CA ARG A 53 -16.49 -0.57 9.11
C ARG A 53 -16.45 0.92 8.71
N VAL A 54 -15.61 1.28 7.73
CA VAL A 54 -15.38 2.67 7.33
C VAL A 54 -16.35 3.14 6.24
N VAL A 55 -16.64 2.29 5.25
CA VAL A 55 -17.41 2.61 4.04
C VAL A 55 -18.86 2.09 4.13
N GLY A 56 -19.15 1.15 5.04
CA GLY A 56 -20.50 0.62 5.27
C GLY A 56 -20.96 -0.46 4.27
N ARG A 57 -20.04 -1.02 3.46
CA ARG A 57 -20.32 -2.11 2.52
C ARG A 57 -19.09 -3.01 2.34
N ALA A 58 -19.29 -4.21 1.82
CA ALA A 58 -18.19 -5.12 1.51
C ALA A 58 -17.23 -4.51 0.47
N MET A 59 -15.94 -4.83 0.59
CA MET A 59 -14.93 -4.39 -0.37
C MET A 59 -15.23 -5.00 -1.75
N PRO A 60 -15.17 -4.22 -2.84
CA PRO A 60 -15.41 -4.74 -4.18
C PRO A 60 -14.44 -5.88 -4.49
N ARG A 61 -14.97 -7.04 -4.85
CA ARG A 61 -14.18 -8.19 -5.29
C ARG A 61 -14.32 -8.33 -6.80
N THR A 62 -13.20 -8.38 -7.51
CA THR A 62 -13.19 -8.85 -8.90
C THR A 62 -13.39 -10.35 -8.93
N TRP A 63 -14.05 -10.86 -9.98
CA TRP A 63 -14.20 -12.29 -10.19
C TRP A 63 -12.82 -12.95 -10.33
N ALA A 64 -12.56 -14.01 -9.57
CA ALA A 64 -11.26 -14.68 -9.55
C ALA A 64 -10.79 -15.11 -10.96
N GLY A 65 -11.73 -15.47 -11.85
CA GLY A 65 -11.44 -15.80 -13.25
C GLY A 65 -10.81 -14.66 -14.06
N VAL A 66 -11.17 -13.40 -13.79
CA VAL A 66 -10.55 -12.23 -14.45
C VAL A 66 -9.10 -12.06 -14.00
N GLY A 67 -8.83 -12.28 -12.71
CA GLY A 67 -7.48 -12.26 -12.16
C GLY A 67 -6.59 -13.34 -12.78
N THR A 68 -7.10 -14.56 -12.93
CA THR A 68 -6.37 -15.66 -13.58
C THR A 68 -6.09 -15.39 -15.05
N VAL A 69 -7.06 -14.84 -15.79
CA VAL A 69 -6.87 -14.49 -17.21
C VAL A 69 -5.84 -13.37 -17.36
N ALA A 70 -5.87 -12.34 -16.51
CA ALA A 70 -4.85 -11.28 -16.52
C ALA A 70 -3.45 -11.80 -16.19
N ARG A 71 -3.33 -12.72 -15.22
CA ARG A 71 -2.07 -13.37 -14.84
C ARG A 71 -1.47 -14.20 -15.99
N TRP A 72 -2.33 -14.88 -16.76
CA TRP A 72 -1.93 -15.68 -17.91
C TRP A 72 -1.61 -14.83 -19.14
N ALA A 73 -2.40 -13.79 -19.41
CA ALA A 73 -2.23 -12.94 -20.60
C ALA A 73 -1.04 -11.97 -20.49
N PHE A 74 -0.59 -11.64 -19.28
CA PHE A 74 0.53 -10.74 -19.04
C PHE A 74 1.58 -11.42 -18.16
N GLU A 75 2.58 -12.05 -18.78
CA GLU A 75 3.65 -12.78 -18.07
C GLU A 75 4.37 -11.93 -17.01
N ASP A 76 4.53 -10.62 -17.25
CA ASP A 76 5.11 -9.70 -16.27
C ASP A 76 4.21 -9.51 -15.05
N ALA A 77 2.89 -9.43 -15.23
CA ALA A 77 1.93 -9.37 -14.12
C ALA A 77 1.93 -10.68 -13.32
N GLY A 78 2.11 -11.82 -14.00
CA GLY A 78 2.25 -13.13 -13.38
C GLY A 78 3.49 -13.27 -12.50
N ARG A 79 4.65 -12.84 -12.99
CA ARG A 79 5.90 -12.85 -12.22
C ARG A 79 5.89 -11.85 -11.08
N SER A 80 5.34 -10.64 -11.27
CA SER A 80 5.19 -9.68 -10.18
C SER A 80 4.27 -10.21 -9.08
N MET A 81 3.14 -10.84 -9.42
CA MET A 81 2.26 -11.47 -8.41
C MET A 81 2.95 -12.63 -7.68
N GLU A 82 3.70 -13.47 -8.37
CA GLU A 82 4.43 -14.56 -7.73
C GLU A 82 5.52 -14.05 -6.77
N TRP A 83 6.24 -12.99 -7.14
CA TRP A 83 7.19 -12.32 -6.25
C TRP A 83 6.50 -11.68 -5.02
N PHE A 84 5.32 -11.07 -5.20
CA PHE A 84 4.51 -10.59 -4.07
C PHE A 84 4.03 -11.71 -3.15
N GLU A 85 3.70 -12.88 -3.71
CA GLU A 85 3.24 -14.04 -2.94
C GLU A 85 4.39 -14.68 -2.15
N THR A 86 5.59 -14.75 -2.72
CA THR A 86 6.75 -15.49 -2.18
C THR A 86 7.68 -14.64 -1.32
N GLU A 87 8.12 -13.47 -1.79
CA GLU A 87 9.09 -12.64 -1.07
C GLU A 87 8.44 -11.51 -0.28
N GLY A 88 7.48 -10.81 -0.90
CA GLY A 88 6.81 -9.64 -0.34
C GLY A 88 7.76 -8.44 -0.12
N TYR A 89 7.17 -7.25 0.07
CA TYR A 89 7.96 -6.10 0.51
C TYR A 89 8.38 -6.28 1.98
N LYS A 90 9.58 -5.81 2.32
CA LYS A 90 10.16 -5.82 3.68
C LYS A 90 10.44 -4.40 4.16
N ALA A 91 9.54 -3.47 3.88
CA ALA A 91 9.66 -2.13 4.42
C ALA A 91 9.43 -2.17 5.93
N ASP A 92 10.23 -1.41 6.68
CA ASP A 92 10.11 -1.28 8.13
C ASP A 92 9.06 -0.22 8.46
N VAL A 93 7.79 -0.66 8.55
CA VAL A 93 6.66 0.23 8.84
C VAL A 93 6.82 0.94 10.19
N GLY A 94 7.44 0.29 11.18
CA GLY A 94 7.70 0.87 12.50
C GLY A 94 8.62 2.07 12.39
N ARG A 95 9.79 1.88 11.76
CA ARG A 95 10.73 2.96 11.47
C ARG A 95 10.11 4.08 10.64
N LEU A 96 9.31 3.75 9.61
CA LEU A 96 8.65 4.77 8.80
C LEU A 96 7.64 5.60 9.61
N ARG A 97 6.94 4.99 10.56
CA ARG A 97 6.03 5.67 11.50
C ARG A 97 6.76 6.66 12.39
N GLU A 98 7.96 6.29 12.86
CA GLU A 98 8.81 7.19 13.64
C GLU A 98 9.25 8.41 12.79
N MET A 99 9.53 8.19 11.50
CA MET A 99 9.94 9.24 10.57
C MET A 99 8.78 10.14 10.09
N GLU A 100 7.58 9.60 9.96
CA GLU A 100 6.35 10.34 9.67
C GLU A 100 5.18 9.75 10.47
N PRO A 101 4.83 10.35 11.61
CA PRO A 101 3.70 9.89 12.43
C PRO A 101 2.34 9.93 11.71
N ARG A 102 2.21 10.71 10.63
CA ARG A 102 0.98 10.83 9.82
C ARG A 102 0.96 9.90 8.61
N LEU A 103 1.80 8.86 8.63
CA LEU A 103 1.82 7.81 7.63
C LEU A 103 0.48 7.08 7.65
N GLN A 104 -0.17 6.97 6.49
CA GLN A 104 -1.54 6.49 6.45
C GLN A 104 -1.59 4.96 6.55
N THR A 105 -2.34 4.49 7.55
CA THR A 105 -2.86 3.11 7.55
C THR A 105 -3.95 2.96 6.49
N TRP A 106 -4.36 1.73 6.21
CA TRP A 106 -5.50 1.45 5.32
C TRP A 106 -6.75 2.20 5.77
N GLU A 107 -7.07 2.18 7.06
CA GLU A 107 -8.22 2.91 7.61
C GLU A 107 -8.06 4.43 7.46
N THR A 108 -6.88 4.98 7.77
CA THR A 108 -6.62 6.42 7.67
C THR A 108 -6.76 6.88 6.22
N TRP A 109 -6.18 6.13 5.29
CA TRP A 109 -6.30 6.41 3.85
C TRP A 109 -7.76 6.39 3.40
N LEU A 110 -8.54 5.40 3.82
CA LEU A 110 -9.96 5.31 3.47
C LEU A 110 -10.73 6.57 3.92
N ARG A 111 -10.46 7.05 5.13
CA ARG A 111 -11.15 8.21 5.72
C ARG A 111 -10.70 9.55 5.15
N GLU A 112 -9.42 9.71 4.87
CA GLU A 112 -8.83 11.03 4.61
C GLU A 112 -8.43 11.28 3.16
N SER A 113 -8.18 10.23 2.38
CA SER A 113 -7.52 10.36 1.07
C SER A 113 -8.11 9.49 -0.02
N SER A 114 -9.07 8.63 0.32
CA SER A 114 -9.81 7.84 -0.65
C SER A 114 -11.05 8.57 -1.15
N GLY A 115 -11.55 8.17 -2.32
CA GLY A 115 -12.85 8.60 -2.82
C GLY A 115 -14.04 7.78 -2.27
N TRP A 116 -13.80 6.84 -1.35
CA TRP A 116 -14.83 5.91 -0.85
C TRP A 116 -15.71 6.52 0.22
N VAL A 117 -15.14 7.38 1.06
CA VAL A 117 -15.86 8.17 2.05
C VAL A 117 -15.82 9.61 1.56
N LYS A 118 -16.92 10.09 0.97
CA LYS A 118 -17.08 11.53 0.76
C LYS A 118 -17.49 12.11 2.11
N GLY A 119 -16.77 13.12 2.59
CA GLY A 119 -17.28 13.94 3.68
C GLY A 119 -18.63 14.54 3.28
N ASP A 120 -19.55 14.61 4.23
CA ASP A 120 -20.82 15.33 4.07
C ASP A 120 -20.58 16.78 3.61
#